data_AF-A0A7Y4LZ12-F1
#
_entry.id   AF-A0A7Y4LZ12-F1
#
_cell.length_a   1.000
_cell.length_b   1.000
_cell.length_c   1.000
_cell.angle_alpha   90.00
_cell.angle_beta   90.00
_cell.angle_gamma   90.00
#
_symmetry.space_group_name_H-M   'P 1'
#
loop_
_entity.id
_entity.type
_entity.pdbx_description
1 polymer ?
#
loop_
_entity_poly.entity_id
_entity_poly.type
_entity_poly.pdbx_seq_one_letter_code
_entity_poly.pdbx_strand_id
1 'polypeptide(L)'
;MVHNGKLLGRATLTAVLKPVVSPFADANYFATRVETSLQYPVKQDEWKSLLGSMMESTLTESDARENLKKWQPVRRHCRDFSKGGGLAFSGNQLRLYARVYARDLYQFGWQTNSDVGAQQVAFVLTLRASDDAPSIYNSTAQMLGNFVESAVINQEIEIENEV
;
A
#
# COMPACT_ATOMS: atom_id res chain seq x y z
N MET A 1 -12.85 -13.87 5.56
CA MET A 1 -11.71 -13.04 6.03
C MET A 1 -11.89 -12.69 7.49
N VAL A 2 -13.05 -12.22 7.94
CA VAL A 2 -13.33 -12.14 9.38
C VAL A 2 -13.94 -13.47 9.83
N HIS A 3 -13.26 -14.20 10.72
CA HIS A 3 -13.84 -15.37 11.39
C HIS A 3 -13.57 -15.27 12.89
N ASN A 4 -14.60 -15.52 13.71
CA ASN A 4 -14.53 -15.40 15.17
C ASN A 4 -13.97 -14.05 15.65
N GLY A 5 -14.33 -12.94 14.98
CA GLY A 5 -13.87 -11.59 15.30
C GLY A 5 -12.40 -11.31 14.97
N LYS A 6 -11.74 -12.18 14.20
CA LYS A 6 -10.33 -12.03 13.80
C LYS A 6 -10.19 -12.03 12.28
N LEU A 7 -9.18 -11.31 11.79
CA LEU A 7 -8.77 -11.37 10.39
C LEU A 7 -7.95 -12.63 10.13
N LEU A 8 -8.42 -13.44 9.20
CA LEU A 8 -7.77 -14.64 8.69
C LEU A 8 -7.66 -14.53 7.16
N GLY A 9 -6.56 -15.05 6.64
CA GLY A 9 -6.18 -14.93 5.24
C GLY A 9 -4.89 -14.13 5.03
N ARG A 10 -4.78 -13.51 3.86
CA ARG A 10 -3.63 -12.72 3.44
C ARG A 10 -4.11 -11.42 2.79
N ALA A 11 -3.37 -10.34 3.01
CA ALA A 11 -3.56 -9.14 2.21
C ALA A 11 -2.23 -8.59 1.71
N THR A 12 -2.29 -7.95 0.55
CA THR A 12 -1.18 -7.25 -0.08
C THR A 12 -1.65 -5.85 -0.47
N LEU A 13 -0.88 -4.83 -0.09
CA LEU A 13 -1.02 -3.48 -0.62
C LEU A 13 0.22 -3.20 -1.47
N THR A 14 0.00 -2.89 -2.74
CA THR A 14 1.03 -2.39 -3.64
C THR A 14 0.71 -0.95 -4.01
N ALA A 15 1.68 -0.05 -3.87
CA ALA A 15 1.61 1.31 -4.38
C ALA A 15 2.67 1.52 -5.45
N VAL A 16 2.27 2.09 -6.58
CA VAL A 16 3.15 2.40 -7.70
C VAL A 16 3.08 3.90 -7.95
N LEU A 17 4.11 4.63 -7.52
CA LEU A 17 4.28 6.05 -7.81
C LEU A 17 4.80 6.21 -9.25
N LYS A 18 4.28 7.20 -9.99
CA LYS A 18 4.98 7.76 -11.16
C LYS A 18 6.04 8.73 -10.63
N PRO A 19 7.32 8.34 -10.53
CA PRO A 19 8.29 9.15 -9.82
C PRO A 19 8.81 10.29 -10.68
N VAL A 20 9.24 11.36 -10.01
CA VAL A 20 10.19 12.30 -10.56
C VAL A 20 11.56 11.63 -10.57
N VAL A 21 12.25 11.71 -11.71
CA VAL A 21 13.62 11.21 -11.89
C VAL A 21 14.56 12.42 -11.90
N SER A 22 15.76 12.26 -11.34
CA SER A 22 16.77 13.32 -11.38
C SER A 22 17.14 13.66 -12.84
N PRO A 23 17.25 14.95 -13.20
CA PRO A 23 17.74 15.35 -14.52
C PRO A 23 19.26 15.20 -14.67
N PHE A 24 19.98 14.96 -13.58
CA PHE A 24 21.46 14.92 -13.55
C PHE A 24 22.04 13.53 -13.27
N ALA A 25 21.20 12.57 -12.91
CA ALA A 25 21.60 11.20 -12.62
C ALA A 25 20.98 10.22 -13.63
N ASP A 26 21.36 8.95 -13.51
CA ASP A 26 20.86 7.89 -14.39
C ASP A 26 19.34 7.67 -14.23
N ALA A 27 18.71 7.02 -15.21
CA ALA A 27 17.27 6.80 -15.28
C ALA A 27 16.68 6.06 -14.06
N ASN A 28 17.53 5.35 -13.30
CA ASN A 28 17.16 4.64 -12.08
C ASN A 28 17.30 5.48 -10.79
N TYR A 29 17.64 6.76 -10.91
CA TYR A 29 17.72 7.67 -9.77
C TYR A 29 16.39 8.39 -9.54
N PHE A 30 15.50 7.74 -8.81
CA PHE A 30 14.21 8.31 -8.43
C PHE A 30 14.39 9.39 -7.36
N ALA A 31 13.91 10.61 -7.63
CA ALA A 31 13.95 11.73 -6.70
C ALA A 31 12.75 11.73 -5.75
N THR A 32 11.67 11.04 -6.09
CA THR A 32 10.48 10.90 -5.25
C THR A 32 10.19 9.45 -4.89
N ARG A 33 9.69 9.23 -3.68
CA ARG A 33 9.16 7.95 -3.21
C ARG A 33 7.77 8.14 -2.60
N VAL A 34 6.99 7.07 -2.57
CA VAL A 34 5.78 6.99 -1.75
C VAL A 34 6.06 6.16 -0.49
N GLU A 35 5.53 6.62 0.63
CA GLU A 35 5.36 5.84 1.85
C GLU A 35 3.87 5.54 1.99
N THR A 36 3.52 4.29 2.26
CA THR A 36 2.12 3.90 2.34
C THR A 36 1.90 2.83 3.39
N SER A 37 0.68 2.76 3.92
CA SER A 37 0.27 1.73 4.86
C SER A 37 -1.23 1.56 4.81
N LEU A 38 -1.68 0.30 4.79
CA LEU A 38 -3.07 -0.03 5.10
C LEU A 38 -3.18 -0.12 6.62
N GLN A 39 -4.07 0.67 7.22
CA GLN A 39 -4.16 0.81 8.67
C GLN A 39 -5.55 0.45 9.18
N TYR A 40 -5.59 -0.07 10.41
CA TYR A 40 -6.82 -0.35 11.14
C TYR A 40 -6.81 0.38 12.49
N PRO A 41 -7.99 0.80 12.99
CA PRO A 41 -8.07 1.46 14.29
C PRO A 41 -7.83 0.45 15.40
N VAL A 42 -7.17 0.90 16.46
CA VAL A 42 -6.93 0.09 17.68
C VAL A 42 -7.62 0.72 18.88
N LYS A 43 -7.57 2.05 18.96
CA LYS A 43 -8.29 2.91 19.91
C LYS A 43 -8.73 4.18 19.19
N GLN A 44 -9.47 5.05 19.87
CA GLN A 44 -9.83 6.37 19.35
C GLN A 44 -8.55 7.11 18.92
N ASP A 45 -8.50 7.52 17.65
CA ASP A 45 -7.37 8.17 16.97
C ASP A 45 -6.03 7.40 16.90
N GLU A 46 -5.98 6.15 17.38
CA GLU A 46 -4.80 5.28 17.26
C GLU A 46 -4.98 4.29 16.11
N TRP A 47 -4.11 4.42 15.10
CA TRP A 47 -4.10 3.57 13.91
C TRP A 47 -2.82 2.74 13.84
N LYS A 48 -2.95 1.44 13.59
CA LYS A 48 -1.79 0.55 13.37
C LYS A 48 -1.75 0.03 11.96
N SER A 49 -0.54 -0.16 11.45
CA SER A 49 -0.32 -0.76 10.14
C SER A 49 -0.71 -2.23 10.14
N LEU A 50 -1.48 -2.63 9.15
CA LEU A 50 -1.99 -3.99 8.98
C LEU A 50 -0.95 -4.91 8.32
N LEU A 51 -0.27 -4.43 7.28
CA LEU A 51 0.47 -5.27 6.32
C LEU A 51 2.00 -5.17 6.39
N GLY A 52 2.56 -4.27 7.20
CA GLY A 52 4.00 -4.02 7.26
C GLY A 52 4.33 -2.83 8.14
N SER A 53 5.59 -2.40 8.16
CA SER A 53 6.02 -1.20 8.87
C SER A 53 6.46 -0.11 7.88
N MET A 54 6.45 1.15 8.33
CA MET A 54 6.91 2.33 7.58
C MET A 54 8.29 2.77 8.11
N MET A 55 9.26 1.85 8.08
CA MET A 55 10.56 2.03 8.76
C MET A 55 11.56 2.87 7.96
N GLU A 56 11.29 3.16 6.69
CA GLU A 56 12.16 3.92 5.80
C GLU A 56 12.44 5.35 6.32
N SER A 57 11.52 5.86 7.13
CA SER A 57 11.62 7.19 7.77
C SER A 57 12.18 7.14 9.19
N THR A 58 12.38 5.96 9.77
CA THR A 58 12.91 5.78 11.13
C THR A 58 14.38 5.33 11.16
N LEU A 59 14.83 4.62 10.13
CA LEU A 59 16.21 4.17 10.01
C LEU A 59 17.13 5.27 9.46
N THR A 60 18.45 5.10 9.63
CA THR A 60 19.44 5.96 8.98
C THR A 60 19.29 5.90 7.46
N GLU A 61 19.72 6.95 6.75
CA GLU A 61 19.58 7.00 5.29
C GLU A 61 20.30 5.82 4.60
N SER A 62 21.48 5.44 5.10
CA SER A 62 22.23 4.30 4.54
C SER A 62 21.47 2.99 4.72
N ASP A 63 21.05 2.69 5.95
CA ASP A 63 20.36 1.43 6.27
C ASP A 63 19.03 1.32 5.53
N ALA A 64 18.28 2.42 5.46
CA ALA A 64 17.00 2.45 4.76
C ALA A 64 17.17 2.25 3.24
N ARG A 65 18.25 2.77 2.65
CA ARG A 65 18.55 2.56 1.22
C ARG A 65 18.95 1.12 0.94
N GLU A 66 19.83 0.56 1.77
CA GLU A 66 20.37 -0.78 1.58
C GLU A 66 19.29 -1.85 1.80
N ASN A 67 18.63 -1.80 2.95
CA ASN A 67 17.76 -2.88 3.44
C ASN A 67 16.31 -2.70 3.03
N LEU A 68 15.82 -1.45 2.93
CA LEU A 68 14.41 -1.16 2.64
C LEU A 68 14.20 -0.59 1.23
N LYS A 69 15.26 -0.41 0.45
CA LYS A 69 15.21 0.21 -0.88
C LYS A 69 14.43 1.53 -0.84
N LYS A 70 14.77 2.41 0.12
CA LYS A 70 14.04 3.65 0.46
C LYS A 70 13.57 4.49 -0.72
N TRP A 71 14.31 4.56 -1.82
CA TRP A 71 13.95 5.40 -2.99
C TRP A 71 13.22 4.65 -4.11
N GLN A 72 12.91 3.37 -3.95
CA GLN A 72 12.08 2.63 -4.91
C GLN A 72 10.66 3.23 -4.96
N PRO A 73 10.13 3.57 -6.15
CA PRO A 73 8.80 4.17 -6.30
C PRO A 73 7.66 3.15 -6.14
N VAL A 74 7.99 1.86 -6.16
CA VAL A 74 7.07 0.76 -5.88
C VAL A 74 7.22 0.33 -4.42
N ARG A 75 6.09 0.33 -3.69
CA ARG A 75 5.99 -0.21 -2.33
C ARG A 75 5.07 -1.40 -2.32
N ARG A 76 5.48 -2.48 -1.66
CA ARG A 76 4.65 -3.66 -1.46
C ARG A 76 4.70 -4.09 -0.01
N HIS A 77 3.55 -4.13 0.63
CA HIS A 77 3.38 -4.68 1.97
C HIS A 77 2.48 -5.90 1.88
N CYS A 78 2.90 -7.00 2.49
CA CYS A 78 2.17 -8.26 2.47
C CYS A 78 2.21 -8.88 3.85
N ARG A 79 1.05 -9.31 4.34
CA ARG A 79 0.96 -10.06 5.58
C ARG A 79 -0.04 -11.19 5.45
N ASP A 80 0.37 -12.34 5.97
CA ASP A 80 -0.46 -13.51 6.18
C ASP A 80 -0.84 -13.56 7.66
N PHE A 81 -2.12 -13.42 7.96
CA PHE A 81 -2.66 -13.44 9.33
C PHE A 81 -3.36 -14.76 9.65
N SER A 82 -3.36 -15.73 8.73
CA SER A 82 -3.79 -17.10 9.01
C SER A 82 -2.85 -17.80 10.00
N LYS A 83 -1.57 -17.45 9.98
CA LYS A 83 -0.56 -17.97 10.90
C LYS A 83 -0.88 -17.52 12.33
N GLY A 84 -1.18 -18.46 13.23
CA GLY A 84 -1.45 -18.18 14.64
C GLY A 84 -2.92 -17.92 15.02
N GLY A 85 -3.88 -18.33 14.17
CA GLY A 85 -5.31 -18.30 14.52
C GLY A 85 -5.99 -16.94 14.33
N GLY A 86 -5.43 -16.07 13.49
CA GLY A 86 -6.04 -14.81 13.10
C GLY A 86 -5.51 -13.58 13.85
N LEU A 87 -5.53 -12.43 13.18
CA LEU A 87 -5.21 -11.13 13.77
C LEU A 87 -6.47 -10.54 14.43
N ALA A 88 -6.40 -10.29 15.73
CA ALA A 88 -7.42 -9.50 16.42
C ALA A 88 -7.37 -8.04 15.94
N PHE A 89 -8.55 -7.47 15.69
CA PHE A 89 -8.71 -6.08 15.28
C PHE A 89 -9.97 -5.50 15.94
N SER A 90 -10.05 -4.18 16.02
CA SER A 90 -11.24 -3.46 16.45
C SER A 90 -11.71 -2.51 15.35
N GLY A 91 -12.97 -2.08 15.45
CA GLY A 91 -13.59 -1.19 14.47
C GLY A 91 -14.03 -1.90 13.18
N ASN A 92 -14.56 -1.09 12.26
CA ASN A 92 -15.16 -1.52 10.99
C ASN A 92 -14.61 -0.72 9.80
N GLN A 93 -13.47 -0.05 9.98
CA GLN A 93 -12.87 0.82 8.98
C GLN A 93 -11.41 0.45 8.75
N LEU A 94 -10.97 0.62 7.51
CA LEU A 94 -9.56 0.62 7.13
C LEU A 94 -9.23 1.98 6.54
N ARG A 95 -8.01 2.44 6.79
CA ARG A 95 -7.48 3.70 6.23
C ARG A 95 -6.27 3.41 5.36
N LEU A 96 -6.26 3.98 4.17
CA LEU A 96 -5.05 4.08 3.36
C LEU A 96 -4.27 5.33 3.78
N TYR A 97 -3.09 5.14 4.36
CA TYR A 97 -2.11 6.21 4.54
C TYR A 97 -1.20 6.26 3.32
N ALA A 98 -0.98 7.45 2.77
CA ALA A 98 -0.04 7.68 1.69
C ALA A 98 0.62 9.05 1.87
N ARG A 99 1.95 9.10 1.71
CA ARG A 99 2.73 10.33 1.73
C ARG A 99 3.86 10.27 0.74
N VAL A 100 4.05 11.33 -0.04
CA VAL A 100 5.18 11.47 -0.95
C VAL A 100 6.33 12.16 -0.23
N TYR A 101 7.54 11.68 -0.50
CA TYR A 101 8.79 12.32 -0.10
C TYR A 101 9.67 12.54 -1.32
N ALA A 102 10.41 13.64 -1.32
CA ALA A 102 11.44 13.97 -2.30
C ALA A 102 12.82 14.09 -1.64
N ARG A 103 13.86 13.86 -2.45
CA ARG A 103 15.26 14.15 -2.13
C ARG A 103 15.86 15.11 -3.14
N ASP A 104 17.02 15.63 -2.78
CA ASP A 104 17.85 16.45 -3.66
C ASP A 104 17.08 17.62 -4.25
N LEU A 105 16.27 18.27 -3.41
CA LEU A 105 15.35 19.37 -3.79
C LEU A 105 16.06 20.46 -4.61
N TYR A 106 17.33 20.72 -4.30
CA TYR A 106 18.19 21.68 -5.00
C TYR A 106 18.30 21.40 -6.51
N GLN A 107 18.21 20.14 -6.96
CA GLN A 107 18.27 19.78 -8.38
C GLN A 107 17.06 20.26 -9.17
N PHE A 108 15.96 20.54 -8.47
CA PHE A 108 14.68 20.94 -9.05
C PHE A 108 14.31 22.39 -8.71
N GLY A 109 15.20 23.11 -8.00
CA GLY A 109 14.90 24.45 -7.47
C GLY A 109 13.85 24.45 -6.35
N TRP A 110 13.58 23.30 -5.73
CA TRP A 110 12.61 23.16 -4.64
C TRP A 110 13.24 23.52 -3.29
N GLN A 111 12.45 24.12 -2.41
CA GLN A 111 12.81 24.47 -1.04
C GLN A 111 12.24 23.47 -0.03
N THR A 112 11.06 22.93 -0.31
CA THR A 112 10.34 22.01 0.57
C THR A 112 9.78 20.82 -0.21
N ASN A 113 9.42 19.75 0.51
CA ASN A 113 8.76 18.59 -0.09
C ASN A 113 7.40 18.93 -0.72
N SER A 114 6.75 20.02 -0.29
CA SER A 114 5.46 20.45 -0.85
C SER A 114 5.59 20.99 -2.27
N ASP A 115 6.78 21.44 -2.65
CA ASP A 115 7.04 22.05 -3.98
C ASP A 115 7.02 21.00 -5.11
N VAL A 116 7.12 19.72 -4.77
CA VAL A 116 6.97 18.57 -5.69
C VAL A 116 5.61 18.58 -6.40
N GLY A 117 4.61 19.22 -5.79
CA GLY A 117 3.24 19.25 -6.29
C GLY A 117 2.53 17.89 -6.21
N ALA A 118 1.38 17.80 -6.86
CA ALA A 118 0.59 16.59 -6.90
C ALA A 118 1.31 15.48 -7.70
N GLN A 119 1.28 14.26 -7.16
CA GLN A 119 1.89 13.09 -7.78
C GLN A 119 0.85 12.01 -8.04
N GLN A 120 1.04 11.23 -9.09
CA GLN A 120 0.14 10.13 -9.44
C GLN A 120 0.63 8.82 -8.81
N VAL A 121 -0.24 8.18 -8.04
CA VAL A 121 0.03 6.89 -7.41
C VAL A 121 -1.12 5.94 -7.69
N ALA A 122 -0.81 4.75 -8.21
CA ALA A 122 -1.77 3.65 -8.32
C ALA A 122 -1.66 2.76 -7.08
N PHE A 123 -2.80 2.45 -6.46
CA PHE A 123 -2.88 1.52 -5.34
C PHE A 123 -3.61 0.25 -5.74
N VAL A 124 -3.01 -0.90 -5.48
CA VAL A 124 -3.60 -2.21 -5.68
C VAL A 124 -3.71 -2.89 -4.32
N LEU A 125 -4.94 -3.10 -3.87
CA LEU A 125 -5.24 -3.85 -2.65
C LEU A 125 -5.77 -5.22 -3.03
N THR A 126 -5.05 -6.27 -2.62
CA THR A 126 -5.47 -7.66 -2.78
C THR A 126 -5.81 -8.22 -1.41
N LEU A 127 -7.03 -8.72 -1.27
CA LEU A 127 -7.53 -9.41 -0.09
C LEU A 127 -7.79 -10.88 -0.43
N ARG A 128 -7.27 -11.80 0.36
CA ARG A 128 -7.46 -13.25 0.19
C ARG A 128 -7.93 -13.84 1.50
N ALA A 129 -9.00 -14.64 1.48
CA ALA A 129 -9.43 -15.40 2.65
C ALA A 129 -8.46 -16.55 3.00
N SER A 130 -8.71 -17.19 4.14
CA SER A 130 -8.13 -18.49 4.47
C SER A 130 -8.81 -19.66 3.75
N ASP A 131 -10.04 -19.48 3.29
CA ASP A 131 -10.86 -20.41 2.51
C ASP A 131 -11.11 -19.88 1.08
N ASP A 132 -11.46 -20.72 0.11
CA ASP A 132 -11.81 -20.26 -1.25
C ASP A 132 -13.25 -19.71 -1.34
N ALA A 133 -13.79 -19.20 -0.23
CA ALA A 133 -15.16 -18.70 -0.16
C ALA A 133 -15.28 -17.32 -0.85
N PRO A 134 -16.25 -17.13 -1.78
CA PRO A 134 -16.38 -15.90 -2.58
C PRO A 134 -16.94 -14.69 -1.81
N SER A 135 -17.30 -14.85 -0.53
CA SER A 135 -17.99 -13.82 0.28
C SER A 135 -17.20 -12.52 0.49
N ILE A 136 -15.87 -12.57 0.43
CA ILE A 136 -15.00 -11.39 0.58
C ILE A 136 -15.01 -10.52 -0.65
N TYR A 137 -14.99 -11.12 -1.83
CA TYR A 137 -15.03 -10.39 -3.08
C TYR A 137 -16.31 -9.56 -3.15
N ASN A 138 -17.47 -10.21 -2.91
CA ASN A 138 -18.77 -9.56 -2.96
C ASN A 138 -18.91 -8.39 -1.97
N SER A 139 -18.49 -8.59 -0.71
CA SER A 139 -18.57 -7.54 0.31
C SER A 139 -17.58 -6.39 0.07
N THR A 140 -16.36 -6.68 -0.37
CA THR A 140 -15.34 -5.66 -0.64
C THR A 140 -15.68 -4.85 -1.89
N ALA A 141 -16.12 -5.51 -2.97
CA ALA A 141 -16.54 -4.86 -4.20
C ALA A 141 -17.76 -3.94 -3.97
N GLN A 142 -18.75 -4.39 -3.18
CA GLN A 142 -19.90 -3.56 -2.82
C GLN A 142 -19.50 -2.33 -2.00
N MET A 143 -18.60 -2.46 -1.02
CA MET A 143 -18.18 -1.33 -0.19
C MET A 143 -17.30 -0.32 -0.95
N LEU A 144 -16.43 -0.79 -1.85
CA LEU A 144 -15.56 0.09 -2.65
C LEU A 144 -16.31 0.72 -3.84
N GLY A 145 -17.23 -0.01 -4.48
CA GLY A 145 -18.03 0.49 -5.60
C GLY A 145 -18.90 1.69 -5.24
N ASN A 146 -19.29 1.84 -3.96
CA ASN A 146 -20.09 2.97 -3.49
C ASN A 146 -19.28 4.25 -3.22
N PHE A 147 -17.94 4.19 -3.17
CA PHE A 147 -17.09 5.32 -2.72
C PHE A 147 -16.11 5.82 -3.79
N VAL A 148 -15.93 5.11 -4.90
CA VAL A 148 -14.88 5.42 -5.88
C VAL A 148 -15.49 5.94 -7.19
N GLU A 149 -15.26 7.24 -7.47
CA GLU A 149 -15.73 7.97 -8.66
C GLU A 149 -15.12 7.45 -9.99
N SER A 150 -14.08 6.61 -9.93
CA SER A 150 -13.50 5.91 -11.09
C SER A 150 -12.80 4.63 -10.67
N ALA A 151 -13.56 3.60 -10.30
CA ALA A 151 -13.06 2.23 -10.29
C ALA A 151 -13.35 1.61 -11.67
N VAL A 152 -12.36 1.62 -12.59
CA VAL A 152 -12.43 0.75 -13.77
C VAL A 152 -12.19 -0.66 -13.27
N ILE A 153 -13.26 -1.37 -12.94
CA ILE A 153 -13.25 -2.81 -12.68
C ILE A 153 -13.19 -3.52 -14.04
N ASN A 154 -11.98 -3.68 -14.59
CA ASN A 154 -11.69 -4.60 -15.69
C ASN A 154 -10.81 -5.73 -15.11
N GLN A 155 -10.99 -7.02 -15.35
CA GLN A 155 -11.96 -7.84 -16.08
C GLN A 155 -11.74 -9.27 -15.55
N GLU A 156 -12.75 -10.14 -15.63
CA GLU A 156 -12.60 -11.58 -15.39
C GLU A 156 -11.51 -12.16 -16.32
N ILE A 157 -10.49 -12.78 -15.74
CA ILE A 157 -9.60 -13.68 -16.48
C ILE A 157 -10.10 -15.08 -16.19
N GLU A 158 -11.02 -15.56 -17.02
CA GLU A 158 -11.31 -16.99 -17.12
C GLU A 158 -10.12 -17.64 -17.82
N ILE A 159 -9.36 -18.45 -17.08
CA ILE A 159 -8.37 -19.35 -17.66
C ILE A 159 -9.13 -20.61 -18.04
N GLU A 160 -9.57 -20.70 -19.30
CA GLU A 160 -10.01 -21.96 -19.87
C GLU A 160 -8.80 -22.89 -19.98
N ASN A 161 -8.76 -23.92 -19.12
CA ASN A 161 -7.86 -25.04 -19.33
C ASN A 161 -8.50 -25.94 -20.37
N GLU A 162 -8.03 -25.86 -21.62
CA GLU A 162 -8.30 -26.91 -22.61
C GLU A 162 -7.65 -28.22 -22.15
N VAL A 163 -8.41 -29.31 -22.30
CA VAL A 163 -8.17 -30.68 -21.80
C VAL A 163 -7.00 -31.36 -22.51
#